data_AF-A0A1Y2BYQ3-F1
#
_entry.id   AF-A0A1Y2BYQ3-F1
#
_cell.length_a   1.000
_cell.length_b   1.000
_cell.length_c   1.000
_cell.angle_alpha   90.00
_cell.angle_beta   90.00
_cell.angle_gamma   90.00
#
_symmetry.space_group_name_H-M   'P 1'
#
loop_
_entity.id
_entity.type
_entity.pdbx_description
1 polymer ?
#
loop_
_entity_poly.entity_id
_entity_poly.type
_entity_poly.pdbx_seq_one_letter_code
_entity_poly.pdbx_strand_id
1 'polypeptide(L)'
;MAVFTGKPPDLGESSIPGVRVFVVEHMDALARTLQRCLDSGLTLHGEKNELFVPKALVLGVVLSKDGRQVNPSKVDAILRWGHPTGVPELRSFLGM
;
A
#
# COMPACT_ATOMS: atom_id res chain seq x y z
N MET A 1 -7.42 -12.46 8.35
CA MET A 1 -6.55 -11.26 8.49
C MET A 1 -5.20 -11.62 7.89
N ALA A 2 -4.94 -11.28 6.63
CA ALA A 2 -3.67 -11.58 6.00
C ALA A 2 -2.59 -10.67 6.62
N VAL A 3 -1.75 -11.27 7.44
CA VAL A 3 -0.52 -10.65 7.95
C VAL A 3 0.45 -10.69 6.78
N PHE A 4 0.88 -9.52 6.29
CA PHE A 4 2.10 -9.44 5.49
C PHE A 4 3.25 -9.82 6.44
N THR A 5 3.46 -11.12 6.63
CA THR A 5 4.69 -11.63 7.25
C THR A 5 5.77 -11.47 6.19
N GLY A 6 6.28 -10.24 6.05
CA GLY A 6 7.51 -10.01 5.32
C GLY A 6 8.58 -10.81 6.02
N LYS A 7 8.92 -11.99 5.47
CA LYS A 7 10.23 -12.59 5.70
C LYS A 7 11.23 -11.44 5.52
N PRO A 8 12.15 -11.19 6.47
CA PRO A 8 13.13 -10.13 6.30
C PRO A 8 13.79 -10.30 4.92
N PRO A 9 13.85 -9.23 4.11
CA PRO A 9 14.33 -9.35 2.74
C PRO A 9 15.74 -9.94 2.77
N ASP A 10 15.96 -10.96 1.95
CA ASP A 10 17.27 -11.59 1.84
C ASP A 10 18.27 -10.51 1.40
N LEU A 11 19.27 -10.28 2.25
CA LEU A 11 20.33 -9.30 2.04
C LEU A 11 21.43 -9.84 1.12
N GLY A 12 21.29 -11.08 0.64
CA GLY A 12 22.17 -11.67 -0.34
C GLY A 12 22.37 -10.82 -1.60
N GLU A 13 23.48 -11.06 -2.26
CA GLU A 13 23.77 -10.47 -3.57
C GLU A 13 22.94 -11.17 -4.65
N SER A 14 22.32 -10.37 -5.52
CA SER A 14 21.63 -10.89 -6.69
C SER A 14 22.63 -11.24 -7.82
N SER A 15 22.11 -11.79 -8.92
CA SER A 15 22.87 -11.95 -10.17
C SER A 15 23.42 -10.63 -10.73
N ILE A 16 22.91 -9.49 -10.26
CA ILE A 16 23.37 -8.16 -10.63
C ILE A 16 24.24 -7.58 -9.50
N PRO A 17 25.53 -7.28 -9.76
CA PRO A 17 26.42 -6.70 -8.75
C PRO A 17 25.85 -5.42 -8.14
N GLY A 18 25.86 -5.34 -6.81
CA GLY A 18 25.37 -4.16 -6.06
C GLY A 18 23.85 -4.08 -5.89
N VAL A 19 23.07 -5.00 -6.47
CA VAL A 19 21.61 -5.06 -6.31
C VAL A 19 21.22 -6.18 -5.34
N ARG A 20 20.35 -5.84 -4.38
CA ARG A 20 19.81 -6.80 -3.39
C ARG A 20 18.79 -7.71 -4.04
N VAL A 21 18.75 -8.98 -3.65
CA VAL A 21 17.85 -10.01 -4.21
C VAL A 21 16.38 -9.56 -4.21
N PHE A 22 15.89 -9.00 -3.11
CA PHE A 22 14.48 -8.57 -3.01
C PHE A 22 14.09 -7.50 -4.04
N VAL A 23 15.05 -6.69 -4.51
CA VAL A 23 14.80 -5.68 -5.56
C VAL A 23 14.55 -6.37 -6.88
N VAL A 24 15.36 -7.38 -7.23
CA VAL A 24 15.19 -8.16 -8.46
C VAL A 24 13.86 -8.91 -8.43
N GLU A 25 13.54 -9.58 -7.32
CA GLU A 25 12.26 -10.28 -7.15
C GLU A 25 11.06 -9.34 -7.29
N HIS A 26 11.15 -8.13 -6.74
CA HIS A 26 10.12 -7.12 -6.86
C HIS A 26 9.95 -6.63 -8.31
N MET A 27 11.05 -6.35 -9.02
CA MET A 27 11.02 -5.94 -10.43
C MET A 27 10.39 -7.03 -11.31
N ASP A 28 10.75 -8.29 -11.08
CA ASP A 28 10.19 -9.43 -11.79
C ASP A 28 8.69 -9.60 -11.53
N ALA A 29 8.25 -9.44 -10.27
CA ALA A 29 6.84 -9.50 -9.92
C ALA A 29 6.04 -8.34 -10.54
N LEU A 30 6.62 -7.14 -10.53
CA LEU A 30 6.03 -5.96 -11.14
C LEU A 30 5.89 -6.15 -12.65
N ALA A 31 6.96 -6.54 -13.35
CA ALA A 31 6.94 -6.78 -14.79
C ALA A 31 5.86 -7.79 -15.20
N ARG A 32 5.76 -8.93 -14.49
CA ARG A 32 4.70 -9.92 -14.73
C ARG A 32 3.29 -9.36 -14.50
N THR A 33 3.12 -8.52 -13.48
CA THR A 33 1.82 -7.92 -13.17
C THR A 33 1.42 -6.90 -14.22
N LEU A 34 2.36 -6.04 -14.64
CA LEU A 34 2.15 -5.06 -15.71
C LEU A 34 1.83 -5.75 -17.04
N GLN A 35 2.52 -6.84 -17.37
CA GLN A 35 2.24 -7.62 -18.57
C GLN A 35 0.81 -8.19 -18.56
N ARG A 36 0.36 -8.75 -17.43
CA ARG A 36 -1.03 -9.24 -17.30
C ARG A 36 -2.06 -8.12 -17.45
N CYS A 37 -1.77 -6.92 -16.95
CA CYS A 37 -2.63 -5.75 -17.18
C CYS A 37 -2.73 -5.45 -18.68
N LEU A 38 -1.59 -5.42 -19.40
CA LEU A 38 -1.57 -5.19 -20.84
C LEU A 38 -2.32 -6.28 -21.61
N ASP A 39 -2.08 -7.56 -21.30
CA ASP A 39 -2.71 -8.70 -21.97
C ASP A 39 -4.24 -8.72 -21.78
N SER A 40 -4.74 -8.15 -20.67
CA SER A 40 -6.17 -8.02 -20.37
C SER A 40 -6.80 -6.71 -20.90
N GLY A 41 -6.03 -5.86 -21.57
CA GLY A 41 -6.49 -4.57 -22.06
C GLY A 41 -6.69 -3.51 -20.96
N LEU A 42 -6.12 -3.73 -19.77
CA LEU A 42 -6.12 -2.75 -18.69
C LEU A 42 -5.01 -1.71 -18.90
N THR A 43 -5.35 -0.45 -18.65
CA THR A 43 -4.41 0.67 -18.67
C THR A 43 -4.16 1.21 -17.27
N LEU A 44 -2.92 1.60 -16.98
CA LEU A 44 -2.56 2.23 -15.71
C LEU A 44 -2.52 3.75 -15.85
N HIS A 45 -3.11 4.44 -14.88
CA HIS A 45 -3.07 5.89 -14.82
C HIS A 45 -1.76 6.36 -14.17
N GLY A 46 -0.86 6.94 -14.95
CA GLY A 46 0.48 7.34 -14.47
C GLY A 46 0.46 8.16 -13.18
N GLU A 47 -0.38 9.20 -13.11
CA GLU A 47 -0.43 10.08 -11.92
C GLU A 47 -1.02 9.42 -10.66
N LYS A 48 -1.80 8.35 -10.79
CA LYS A 48 -2.43 7.66 -9.64
C LYS A 48 -1.64 6.44 -9.18
N ASN A 49 -0.63 6.02 -9.95
CA ASN A 49 0.17 4.85 -9.62
C ASN A 49 1.45 5.29 -8.90
N GLU A 50 1.62 4.83 -7.67
CA GLU A 50 2.83 5.04 -6.88
C GLU A 50 3.73 3.81 -7.01
N LEU A 51 4.85 3.94 -7.73
CA LEU A 51 5.87 2.89 -7.86
C LEU A 51 7.19 3.36 -7.25
N PHE A 52 7.95 2.43 -6.68
CA PHE A 52 9.29 2.68 -6.11
C PHE A 52 9.34 3.76 -5.02
N VAL A 53 8.26 3.90 -4.25
CA VAL A 53 8.15 4.85 -3.14
C VAL A 53 8.51 4.19 -1.80
N PRO A 54 9.11 4.92 -0.85
CA PRO A 54 9.45 4.38 0.47
C PRO A 54 8.23 4.09 1.34
N LYS A 55 7.08 4.70 1.00
CA LYS A 55 5.77 4.47 1.60
C LYS A 55 4.70 4.52 0.53
N ALA A 56 3.71 3.64 0.60
CA ALA A 56 2.58 3.61 -0.34
C ALA A 56 1.25 3.46 0.39
N LEU A 57 0.19 4.11 -0.11
CA LEU A 57 -1.17 3.94 0.41
C LEU A 57 -1.86 2.76 -0.26
N VAL A 58 -2.07 1.67 0.49
CA VAL A 58 -2.72 0.45 -0.01
C VAL A 58 -3.98 0.18 0.78
N LEU A 59 -5.14 0.24 0.12
CA LEU A 59 -6.46 -0.03 0.72
C LEU A 59 -6.72 0.77 2.01
N GLY A 60 -6.29 2.04 2.04
CA GLY A 60 -6.47 2.91 3.21
C GLY A 60 -5.51 2.66 4.37
N VAL A 61 -4.43 1.89 4.16
CA VAL A 61 -3.34 1.65 5.09
C VAL A 61 -2.04 2.10 4.45
N VAL A 62 -1.20 2.81 5.20
CA VAL A 62 0.13 3.21 4.72
C VAL A 62 1.10 2.06 4.97
N LEU A 63 1.76 1.58 3.93
CA LEU A 63 2.81 0.58 4.03
C LEU A 63 4.17 1.27 3.99
N SER A 64 5.07 0.89 4.89
CA SER A 64 6.46 1.37 4.91
C SER A 64 7.41 0.24 5.31
N LYS A 65 8.72 0.53 5.33
CA LYS A 65 9.73 -0.36 5.91
C LYS A 65 9.44 -0.75 7.37
N ASP A 66 8.75 0.12 8.10
CA ASP A 66 8.41 -0.06 9.52
C ASP A 66 7.10 -0.87 9.70
N GLY A 67 6.49 -1.31 8.60
CA GLY A 67 5.28 -2.12 8.59
C GLY A 67 4.03 -1.33 8.19
N ARG A 68 2.88 -1.74 8.73
CA ARG A 68 1.56 -1.19 8.41
C ARG A 68 1.23 -0.05 9.37
N GLN A 69 0.91 1.12 8.84
CA GLN A 69 0.55 2.31 9.60
C GLN A 69 -0.87 2.77 9.22
N VAL A 70 -1.62 3.30 10.18
CA VAL A 70 -2.93 3.89 9.92
C VAL A 70 -2.76 5.12 9.02
N ASN A 71 -3.61 5.26 8.01
CA ASN A 71 -3.59 6.44 7.15
C ASN A 71 -3.90 7.69 8.00
N PRO A 72 -3.00 8.69 8.06
CA PRO A 72 -3.23 9.94 8.79
C PRO A 72 -4.56 10.61 8.43
N SER A 73 -5.00 10.52 7.17
CA SER A 73 -6.26 11.11 6.75
C SER A 73 -7.49 10.51 7.43
N LYS A 74 -7.43 9.23 7.84
CA LYS A 74 -8.49 8.58 8.62
C LYS A 74 -8.52 9.11 10.05
N VAL A 75 -7.34 9.32 10.65
CA VAL A 75 -7.22 9.91 11.99
C VAL A 75 -7.76 11.34 11.98
N ASP A 76 -7.36 12.14 11.00
CA ASP A 76 -7.82 13.51 10.85
C ASP A 76 -9.34 13.60 10.65
N ALA A 77 -9.93 12.66 9.89
CA ALA A 77 -11.38 12.60 9.69
C ALA A 77 -12.13 12.38 11.01
N ILE A 78 -11.65 11.46 11.85
CA ILE A 78 -12.23 11.18 13.18
C ILE A 78 -12.08 12.41 14.09
N LEU A 79 -10.90 13.04 14.11
CA LEU A 79 -10.63 14.22 14.94
C LEU A 79 -11.50 15.43 14.55
N ARG A 80 -11.86 15.57 13.27
CA ARG A 80 -12.63 16.70 12.75
C ARG A 80 -14.14 16.47 12.71
N TRP A 81 -14.62 15.26 13.00
CA TRP A 81 -16.03 14.86 12.81
C TRP A 81 -17.04 15.69 13.65
N GLY A 82 -16.58 16.37 14.71
CA GLY A 82 -17.45 17.10 15.62
C GLY A 82 -18.26 16.15 16.52
N HIS A 83 -18.92 16.69 17.54
CA HIS A 83 -19.75 15.87 18.42
C HIS A 83 -21.05 15.47 17.70
N PRO A 84 -21.35 14.16 17.54
CA PRO A 84 -22.60 13.72 16.95
C PRO A 84 -23.79 14.22 17.78
N THR A 85 -24.76 14.84 17.12
CA THR A 85 -25.93 15.46 17.76
C THR A 85 -27.16 14.54 17.78
N GLY A 86 -27.12 13.42 17.04
CA GLY A 86 -28.22 12.48 16.97
C GLY A 86 -27.81 11.06 16.58
N VAL A 87 -28.79 10.15 16.69
CA VAL A 87 -28.61 8.73 16.39
C VAL A 87 -28.09 8.47 14.96
N PRO A 88 -28.55 9.17 13.90
CA PRO A 88 -28.03 8.95 12.55
C PRO A 88 -26.54 9.27 12.43
N GLU A 89 -26.10 10.41 12.99
CA GLU A 89 -24.71 10.85 12.96
C GLU A 89 -23.81 9.92 13.78
N LEU A 90 -24.29 9.46 14.94
CA LEU A 90 -23.58 8.49 15.77
C LEU A 90 -23.38 7.15 15.04
N ARG A 91 -24.40 6.65 14.32
CA ARG A 91 -24.26 5.42 13.52
C ARG A 91 -23.26 5.58 12.39
N SER A 92 -23.27 6.71 11.70
CA SER A 92 -22.29 7.02 10.65
C SER A 92 -20.87 7.08 11.20
N PHE A 93 -20.68 7.70 12.38
CA PHE A 93 -19.38 7.75 13.05
C PHE A 93 -18.85 6.35 13.41
N LEU A 94 -19.69 5.48 13.97
CA LEU A 94 -19.31 4.12 14.35
C LEU A 94 -19.05 3.19 13.15
N GLY A 95 -19.58 3.53 11.97
CA GLY A 95 -19.43 2.73 10.74
C GLY A 95 -18.22 3.12 9.87
N MET A 96 -17.43 4.11 10.27
CA MET A 96 -16.27 4.63 9.53
C MET A 96 -15.04 3.69 9.56
#